data_AF-A0A820KSD2-F1
#
_entry.id   AF-A0A820KSD2-F1
#
_cell.length_a   1.000
_cell.length_b   1.000
_cell.length_c   1.000
_cell.angle_alpha   90.00
_cell.angle_beta   90.00
_cell.angle_gamma   90.00
#
_symmetry.space_group_name_H-M   'P 1'
#
loop_
_entity.id
_entity.type
_entity.pdbx_description
1 polymer ?
#
loop_
_entity_poly.entity_id
_entity_poly.type
_entity_poly.pdbx_seq_one_letter_code
_entity_poly.pdbx_strand_id
1 'polypeptide(L)'
;MIEKTRSDPIKIDPIHGDIKIIMEQLKNLRGIHYPDEVFQFSINQQTQIIINNQIKRYKSSIIYALKHKNVSLLFYYSNQFKIFSVIIGQQLTKDQYKDLLRLINENIQEYSHKIIEELNDRLKNHHQLENEAVQEYEKAHKYIKEIEQHFQSDDLFIENLRIQLENLGSTLDLFHPSIGIYLTNLHLIQNYFQEFQGFYIKYCDDLYVKFEYNFGRSIEEMILNKEFQQLNEILDKIFQLIP
;
A
#
# COMPACT_ATOMS: atom_id res chain seq x y z
N MET A 1 -61.21 16.28 11.15
CA MET A 1 -61.28 14.85 11.55
C MET A 1 -60.10 14.16 10.89
N ILE A 2 -59.11 13.71 11.66
CA ILE A 2 -57.93 13.00 11.11
C ILE A 2 -58.31 11.53 11.04
N GLU A 3 -58.37 10.97 9.83
CA GLU A 3 -58.60 9.54 9.63
C GLU A 3 -57.34 8.75 9.96
N LYS A 4 -57.47 7.73 10.82
CA LYS A 4 -56.37 6.82 11.16
C LYS A 4 -56.06 5.93 9.96
N THR A 5 -54.89 6.10 9.37
CA THR A 5 -54.30 5.12 8.45
C THR A 5 -53.99 3.83 9.21
N ARG A 6 -54.41 2.68 8.65
CA ARG A 6 -54.13 1.35 9.22
C ARG A 6 -52.61 1.13 9.32
N SER A 7 -52.16 0.86 10.54
CA SER A 7 -50.77 0.53 10.85
C SER A 7 -50.55 -0.97 10.70
N ASP A 8 -50.42 -1.47 9.47
CA ASP A 8 -49.84 -2.80 9.30
C ASP A 8 -48.31 -2.64 9.44
N PRO A 9 -47.67 -3.32 10.40
CA PRO A 9 -46.22 -3.19 10.59
C PRO A 9 -45.50 -3.75 9.38
N ILE A 10 -44.73 -2.90 8.69
CA ILE A 10 -43.80 -3.32 7.64
C ILE A 10 -42.77 -4.24 8.31
N LYS A 11 -42.92 -5.55 8.13
CA LYS A 11 -41.92 -6.53 8.57
C LYS A 11 -40.76 -6.47 7.58
N ILE A 12 -39.66 -5.88 8.01
CA ILE A 12 -38.39 -5.86 7.28
C ILE A 12 -37.59 -7.08 7.71
N ASP A 13 -37.30 -7.98 6.78
CA ASP A 13 -36.33 -9.05 6.97
C ASP A 13 -34.92 -8.48 6.72
N PRO A 14 -34.03 -8.43 7.74
CA PRO A 14 -32.71 -7.82 7.62
C PRO A 14 -31.69 -8.68 6.85
N ILE A 15 -32.02 -9.93 6.48
CA ILE A 15 -31.11 -10.86 5.80
C ILE A 15 -31.53 -11.08 4.34
N HIS A 16 -32.83 -11.10 4.05
CA HIS A 16 -33.38 -11.40 2.72
C HIS A 16 -34.33 -10.33 2.15
N GLY A 17 -34.51 -9.20 2.84
CA GLY A 17 -35.39 -8.12 2.38
C GLY A 17 -34.84 -7.40 1.15
N ASP A 18 -35.57 -7.48 0.04
CA ASP A 18 -35.26 -6.68 -1.15
C ASP A 18 -35.61 -5.21 -0.89
N ILE A 19 -34.55 -4.40 -0.78
CA ILE A 19 -34.61 -2.96 -0.52
C ILE A 19 -35.48 -2.24 -1.58
N LYS A 20 -35.55 -2.73 -2.82
CA LYS A 20 -36.40 -2.12 -3.86
C LYS A 20 -37.88 -2.23 -3.55
N ILE A 21 -38.33 -3.38 -3.03
CA ILE A 21 -39.74 -3.63 -2.68
C ILE A 21 -40.17 -2.75 -1.51
N ILE A 22 -39.29 -2.57 -0.51
CA ILE A 22 -39.52 -1.69 0.63
C ILE A 22 -39.64 -0.23 0.16
N MET A 23 -38.80 0.20 -0.78
CA MET A 23 -38.83 1.56 -1.33
C MET A 23 -40.07 1.83 -2.20
N GLU A 24 -40.59 0.84 -2.94
CA GLU A 24 -41.87 0.99 -3.65
C GLU A 24 -43.05 1.13 -2.70
N GLN A 25 -43.07 0.35 -1.61
CA GLN A 25 -44.11 0.47 -0.58
C GLN A 25 -44.07 1.83 0.12
N LEU A 26 -42.88 2.37 0.38
CA LEU A 26 -42.71 3.70 0.96
C LEU A 26 -43.11 4.83 0.01
N LYS A 27 -42.85 4.70 -1.30
CA LYS A 27 -43.27 5.70 -2.31
C LYS A 27 -44.78 5.78 -2.53
N ASN A 28 -45.50 4.68 -2.31
CA ASN A 28 -46.96 4.62 -2.47
C ASN A 28 -47.74 5.12 -1.26
N LEU A 29 -47.08 5.40 -0.13
CA LEU A 29 -47.68 6.07 1.01
C LEU A 29 -47.87 7.56 0.67
N ARG A 30 -49.06 7.90 0.13
CA ARG A 30 -49.48 9.28 -0.08
C ARG A 30 -49.54 9.99 1.27
N GLY A 31 -48.55 10.84 1.54
CA GLY A 31 -48.57 11.66 2.75
C GLY A 31 -47.51 12.75 2.86
N ILE A 32 -46.45 12.76 2.05
CA ILE A 32 -45.40 13.79 2.21
C ILE A 32 -44.87 14.25 0.86
N HIS A 33 -45.27 15.46 0.46
CA HIS A 33 -44.86 16.11 -0.79
C HIS A 33 -43.41 16.65 -0.74
N TYR A 34 -42.88 16.91 0.45
CA TYR A 34 -41.49 17.30 0.72
C TYR A 34 -40.93 16.53 1.93
N PRO A 35 -40.44 15.29 1.74
CA PRO A 35 -39.92 14.45 2.82
C PRO A 35 -38.79 15.10 3.61
N ASP A 36 -37.98 15.89 2.92
CA ASP A 36 -36.80 16.55 3.48
C ASP A 36 -37.15 17.68 4.47
N GLU A 37 -38.35 18.25 4.39
CA GLU A 37 -38.82 19.32 5.28
C GLU A 37 -39.53 18.75 6.52
N VAL A 38 -40.24 17.63 6.38
CA VAL A 38 -41.03 17.03 7.47
C VAL A 38 -40.14 16.20 8.42
N PHE A 39 -39.07 15.57 7.91
CA PHE A 39 -38.15 14.75 8.72
C PHE A 39 -36.97 15.52 9.34
N GLN A 40 -36.87 16.84 9.15
CA GLN A 40 -35.94 17.66 9.94
C GLN A 40 -36.39 17.86 11.39
N PHE A 41 -37.62 17.47 11.74
CA PHE A 41 -38.16 17.60 13.09
C PHE A 41 -37.71 16.44 13.98
N SER A 42 -36.55 16.65 14.61
CA SER A 42 -36.00 15.91 15.75
C SER A 42 -35.62 14.46 15.51
N ILE A 43 -34.34 14.26 15.18
CA ILE A 43 -33.62 13.14 15.78
C ILE A 43 -33.84 13.24 17.29
N ASN A 44 -34.68 12.37 17.84
CA ASN A 44 -34.79 12.25 19.28
C ASN A 44 -33.46 11.72 19.85
N GLN A 45 -33.22 11.91 21.14
CA GLN A 45 -31.95 11.47 21.76
C GLN A 45 -31.63 10.00 21.48
N GLN A 46 -32.64 9.13 21.38
CA GLN A 46 -32.45 7.71 21.09
C GLN A 46 -31.90 7.48 19.67
N THR A 47 -32.47 8.14 18.66
CA THR A 47 -31.98 8.10 17.28
C THR A 47 -30.56 8.64 17.19
N GLN A 48 -30.22 9.70 17.94
CA GLN A 48 -28.86 10.24 17.97
C GLN A 48 -27.87 9.27 18.59
N ILE A 49 -28.27 8.59 19.67
CA ILE A 49 -27.48 7.53 20.30
C ILE A 49 -27.24 6.38 19.33
N ILE A 50 -28.27 5.94 18.59
CA ILE A 50 -28.15 4.86 17.60
C ILE A 50 -27.17 5.25 16.48
N ILE A 51 -27.30 6.45 15.91
CA ILE A 51 -26.40 6.95 14.87
C ILE A 51 -24.96 7.01 15.38
N ASN A 52 -24.75 7.57 16.58
CA ASN A 52 -23.43 7.65 17.18
C ASN A 52 -22.83 6.25 17.46
N ASN A 53 -23.64 5.30 17.92
CA ASN A 53 -23.20 3.93 18.15
C ASN A 53 -22.83 3.25 16.83
N GLN A 54 -23.58 3.50 15.76
CA GLN A 54 -23.27 2.94 14.45
C GLN A 54 -22.00 3.55 13.86
N ILE A 55 -21.80 4.86 14.00
CA ILE A 55 -20.53 5.52 13.64
C ILE A 55 -19.37 4.87 14.40
N LYS A 56 -19.49 4.71 15.72
CA LYS A 56 -18.45 4.07 16.55
C LYS A 56 -18.14 2.66 16.05
N ARG A 57 -19.16 1.86 15.75
CA ARG A 57 -18.99 0.50 15.20
C ARG A 57 -18.20 0.51 13.89
N TYR A 58 -18.57 1.35 12.93
CA TYR A 58 -17.83 1.46 11.67
C TYR A 58 -16.37 1.87 11.89
N LYS A 59 -16.13 2.90 12.72
CA LYS A 59 -14.77 3.34 13.07
C LYS A 59 -13.95 2.21 13.67
N SER A 60 -14.47 1.50 14.66
CA SER A 60 -13.79 0.37 15.30
C SER A 60 -13.47 -0.74 14.31
N SER A 61 -14.42 -1.10 13.44
CA SER A 61 -14.20 -2.15 12.42
C SER A 61 -13.16 -1.76 11.38
N ILE A 62 -13.10 -0.48 11.00
CA ILE A 62 -12.12 0.05 10.05
C ILE A 62 -10.72 0.08 10.69
N ILE A 63 -10.60 0.57 11.93
CA ILE A 63 -9.34 0.54 12.69
C ILE A 63 -8.84 -0.91 12.84
N TYR A 64 -9.75 -1.85 13.14
CA TYR A 64 -9.42 -3.26 13.19
C TYR A 64 -8.89 -3.77 11.83
N ALA A 65 -9.58 -3.45 10.73
CA ALA A 65 -9.15 -3.85 9.40
C ALA A 65 -7.76 -3.29 9.03
N LEU A 66 -7.48 -2.03 9.36
CA LEU A 66 -6.16 -1.40 9.19
C LEU A 66 -5.07 -2.13 9.98
N LYS A 67 -5.31 -2.38 11.27
CA LYS A 67 -4.36 -3.06 12.15
C LYS A 67 -3.97 -4.45 11.64
N HIS A 68 -4.93 -5.16 11.05
CA HIS A 68 -4.75 -6.50 10.51
C HIS A 68 -4.44 -6.53 9.00
N LYS A 69 -4.23 -5.36 8.38
CA LYS A 69 -3.95 -5.21 6.94
C LYS A 69 -4.96 -5.94 6.05
N ASN A 70 -6.23 -5.98 6.47
CA ASN A 70 -7.30 -6.65 5.75
C ASN A 70 -8.02 -5.66 4.83
N VAL A 71 -7.53 -5.57 3.60
CA VAL A 71 -8.01 -4.63 2.57
C VAL A 71 -9.49 -4.85 2.25
N SER A 72 -9.94 -6.10 2.14
CA SER A 72 -11.34 -6.41 1.83
C SER A 72 -12.29 -5.92 2.92
N LEU A 73 -11.95 -6.13 4.20
CA LEU A 73 -12.76 -5.62 5.32
C LEU A 73 -12.71 -4.09 5.41
N LEU A 74 -11.54 -3.50 5.17
CA LEU A 74 -11.37 -2.04 5.14
C LEU A 74 -12.32 -1.42 4.11
N PHE A 75 -12.33 -1.95 2.88
CA PHE A 75 -13.21 -1.46 1.81
C PHE A 75 -14.67 -1.70 2.12
N TYR A 76 -15.02 -2.89 2.61
CA TYR A 76 -16.39 -3.20 3.00
C TYR A 76 -16.93 -2.17 3.99
N TYR A 77 -16.26 -1.99 5.13
CA TYR A 77 -16.74 -1.08 6.16
C TYR A 77 -16.67 0.39 5.76
N SER A 78 -15.67 0.78 4.96
CA SER A 78 -15.56 2.17 4.46
C SER A 78 -16.70 2.49 3.50
N ASN A 79 -17.06 1.55 2.61
CA ASN A 79 -18.21 1.71 1.71
C ASN A 79 -19.53 1.70 2.47
N GLN A 80 -19.71 0.82 3.46
CA GLN A 80 -20.90 0.83 4.32
C GLN A 80 -21.03 2.16 5.05
N PHE A 81 -19.92 2.72 5.55
CA PHE A 81 -19.95 4.00 6.24
C PHE A 81 -20.22 5.17 5.27
N LYS A 82 -19.65 5.14 4.05
CA LYS A 82 -19.97 6.11 3.00
C LYS A 82 -21.47 6.13 2.70
N ILE A 83 -22.05 4.95 2.43
CA ILE A 83 -23.49 4.79 2.17
C ILE A 83 -24.31 5.31 3.36
N PHE A 84 -23.95 4.91 4.57
CA PHE A 84 -24.60 5.37 5.80
C PHE A 84 -24.55 6.91 5.92
N SER A 85 -23.41 7.55 5.64
CA SER A 85 -23.26 9.01 5.71
C SER A 85 -24.15 9.73 4.69
N VAL A 86 -24.35 9.14 3.51
CA VAL A 86 -25.21 9.67 2.45
C VAL A 86 -26.68 9.54 2.84
N ILE A 87 -27.07 8.37 3.36
CA ILE A 87 -28.45 8.09 3.78
C ILE A 87 -28.88 8.98 4.95
N ILE A 88 -28.03 9.11 5.98
CA ILE A 88 -28.34 9.97 7.13
C ILE A 88 -28.33 11.45 6.71
N GLY A 89 -27.50 11.83 5.74
CA GLY A 89 -27.47 13.16 5.15
C GLY A 89 -26.98 14.28 6.07
N GLN A 90 -26.77 13.99 7.36
CA GLN A 90 -26.37 14.97 8.36
C GLN A 90 -24.90 15.37 8.23
N GLN A 91 -24.63 16.64 8.54
CA GLN A 91 -23.28 17.20 8.52
C GLN A 91 -22.36 16.41 9.45
N LEU A 92 -22.81 16.07 10.66
CA LEU A 92 -22.07 15.25 11.61
C LEU A 92 -21.59 13.94 10.97
N THR A 93 -22.46 13.16 10.34
CA THR A 93 -22.09 11.88 9.73
C THR A 93 -21.12 12.03 8.56
N LYS A 94 -21.24 13.11 7.78
CA LYS A 94 -20.32 13.42 6.68
C LYS A 94 -18.94 13.80 7.19
N ASP A 95 -18.87 14.62 8.25
CA ASP A 95 -17.61 15.01 8.88
C ASP A 95 -16.92 13.80 9.51
N GLN A 96 -17.68 12.95 10.21
CA GLN A 96 -17.14 11.70 10.79
C GLN A 96 -16.59 10.73 9.74
N TYR A 97 -17.17 10.71 8.54
CA TYR A 97 -16.66 9.92 7.42
C TYR A 97 -15.37 10.54 6.83
N LYS A 98 -15.33 11.86 6.66
CA LYS A 98 -14.11 12.57 6.22
C LYS A 98 -12.94 12.39 7.19
N ASP A 99 -13.19 12.51 8.49
CA ASP A 99 -12.18 12.26 9.54
C ASP A 99 -11.62 10.85 9.44
N LEU A 100 -12.47 9.87 9.10
CA LEU A 100 -12.05 8.50 8.93
C LEU A 100 -11.20 8.29 7.67
N LEU A 101 -11.54 8.95 6.56
CA LEU A 101 -10.68 8.93 5.36
C LEU A 101 -9.31 9.53 5.67
N ARG A 102 -9.27 10.63 6.43
CA ARG A 102 -8.00 11.22 6.88
C ARG A 102 -7.19 10.23 7.73
N LEU A 103 -7.83 9.56 8.69
CA LEU A 103 -7.18 8.55 9.53
C LEU A 103 -6.64 7.36 8.73
N ILE A 104 -7.39 6.88 7.72
CA ILE A 104 -6.90 5.84 6.81
C ILE A 104 -5.64 6.32 6.10
N ASN A 105 -5.66 7.53 5.56
CA ASN A 105 -4.52 8.10 4.84
C ASN A 105 -3.29 8.30 5.75
N GLU A 106 -3.48 8.89 6.93
CA GLU A 106 -2.42 9.05 7.94
C GLU A 106 -1.79 7.70 8.32
N ASN A 107 -2.62 6.66 8.52
CA ASN A 107 -2.12 5.33 8.86
C ASN A 107 -1.30 4.69 7.73
N ILE A 108 -1.73 4.87 6.48
CA ILE A 108 -1.00 4.39 5.31
C ILE A 108 0.34 5.11 5.17
N GLN A 109 0.35 6.43 5.34
CA GLN A 109 1.56 7.26 5.29
C GLN A 109 2.56 6.91 6.39
N GLU A 110 2.09 6.69 7.62
CA GLU A 110 2.94 6.27 8.73
C GLU A 110 3.53 4.88 8.48
N TYR A 111 2.69 3.95 8.03
CA TYR A 111 3.14 2.59 7.71
C TYR A 111 4.12 2.58 6.54
N SER A 112 3.89 3.41 5.51
CA SER A 112 4.77 3.49 4.36
C SER A 112 6.13 4.06 4.73
N HIS A 113 6.13 5.18 5.46
CA HIS A 113 7.34 5.82 5.93
C HIS A 113 8.20 4.85 6.75
N LYS A 114 7.59 4.13 7.70
CA LYS A 114 8.30 3.16 8.53
C LYS A 114 8.97 2.05 7.72
N ILE A 115 8.24 1.42 6.80
CA ILE A 115 8.77 0.32 5.98
C ILE A 115 9.87 0.81 5.04
N ILE A 116 9.72 2.02 4.49
CA ILE A 116 10.73 2.67 3.66
C ILE A 116 12.00 2.96 4.46
N GLU A 117 11.88 3.53 5.66
CA GLU A 117 13.04 3.80 6.52
C GLU A 117 13.76 2.51 6.92
N GLU A 118 13.03 1.48 7.35
CA GLU A 118 13.62 0.20 7.75
C GLU A 118 14.42 -0.45 6.62
N LEU A 119 13.91 -0.43 5.39
CA LEU A 119 14.65 -0.98 4.25
C LEU A 119 15.85 -0.11 3.86
N ASN A 120 15.67 1.21 3.86
CA ASN A 120 16.73 2.15 3.50
C ASN A 120 17.90 2.10 4.48
N ASP A 121 17.63 1.93 5.77
CA ASP A 121 18.69 1.76 6.77
C ASP A 121 19.46 0.44 6.56
N ARG A 122 18.78 -0.64 6.18
CA ARG A 122 19.46 -1.91 5.83
C ARG A 122 20.35 -1.74 4.59
N LEU A 123 19.86 -1.03 3.57
CA LEU A 123 20.63 -0.74 2.35
C LEU A 123 21.85 0.14 2.62
N LYS A 124 21.70 1.24 3.36
CA LYS A 124 22.78 2.20 3.67
C LYS A 124 23.93 1.57 4.45
N ASN A 125 23.61 0.63 5.35
CA ASN A 125 24.63 -0.02 6.17
C ASN A 125 25.45 -1.06 5.39
N HIS A 126 25.21 -1.22 4.07
CA HIS A 126 25.83 -2.27 3.25
C HIS A 126 25.69 -3.66 3.86
N HIS A 127 24.56 -3.92 4.54
CA HIS A 127 24.25 -5.25 5.01
C HIS A 127 23.59 -6.05 3.89
N GLN A 128 23.86 -7.34 3.86
CA GLN A 128 23.11 -8.24 2.99
C GLN A 128 21.65 -8.23 3.43
N LEU A 129 20.75 -7.97 2.49
CA LEU A 129 19.32 -8.02 2.73
C LEU A 129 18.89 -9.46 2.95
N GLU A 130 18.07 -9.65 3.99
CA GLU A 130 17.36 -10.90 4.22
C GLU A 130 16.17 -10.99 3.25
N ASN A 131 15.83 -12.22 2.83
CA ASN A 131 14.66 -12.47 2.00
C ASN A 131 13.39 -11.92 2.66
N GLU A 132 13.26 -12.10 3.96
CA GLU A 132 12.14 -11.66 4.77
C GLU A 132 11.93 -10.15 4.66
N ALA A 133 13.00 -9.36 4.66
CA ALA A 133 12.92 -7.90 4.59
C ALA A 133 12.39 -7.40 3.24
N VAL A 134 12.89 -7.99 2.14
CA VAL A 134 12.42 -7.62 0.78
C VAL A 134 10.98 -8.10 0.56
N GLN A 135 10.64 -9.27 1.10
CA GLN A 135 9.28 -9.79 1.06
C GLN A 135 8.30 -8.93 1.88
N GLU A 136 8.71 -8.43 3.05
CA GLU A 136 7.90 -7.50 3.86
C GLU A 136 7.66 -6.18 3.13
N TYR A 137 8.69 -5.65 2.46
CA TYR A 137 8.58 -4.46 1.62
C TYR A 137 7.63 -4.69 0.43
N GLU A 138 7.74 -5.83 -0.25
CA GLU A 138 6.84 -6.23 -1.34
C GLU A 138 5.37 -6.36 -0.87
N LYS A 139 5.15 -7.01 0.28
CA LYS A 139 3.82 -7.14 0.89
C LYS A 139 3.25 -5.77 1.25
N ALA A 140 4.06 -4.88 1.80
CA ALA A 140 3.66 -3.51 2.13
C ALA A 140 3.28 -2.72 0.87
N HIS A 141 4.11 -2.78 -0.18
CA HIS A 141 3.82 -2.15 -1.46
C HIS A 141 2.50 -2.66 -2.08
N LYS A 142 2.26 -3.98 -2.08
CA LYS A 142 0.99 -4.57 -2.56
C LYS A 142 -0.21 -4.06 -1.74
N TYR A 143 -0.11 -4.12 -0.41
CA TYR A 143 -1.16 -3.64 0.49
C TYR A 143 -1.51 -2.16 0.24
N ILE A 144 -0.49 -1.31 0.13
CA ILE A 144 -0.68 0.13 -0.07
C ILE A 144 -1.29 0.37 -1.45
N LYS A 145 -0.72 -0.21 -2.50
CA LYS A 145 -1.22 -0.07 -3.88
C LYS A 145 -2.69 -0.46 -4.02
N GLU A 146 -3.11 -1.53 -3.36
CA GLU A 146 -4.53 -1.93 -3.34
C GLU A 146 -5.40 -0.83 -2.71
N ILE A 147 -4.96 -0.23 -1.60
CA ILE A 147 -5.70 0.84 -0.93
C ILE A 147 -5.66 2.15 -1.73
N GLU A 148 -4.53 2.50 -2.35
CA GLU A 148 -4.38 3.71 -3.17
C GLU A 148 -5.30 3.71 -4.38
N GLN A 149 -5.51 2.55 -5.02
CA GLN A 149 -6.50 2.39 -6.09
C GLN A 149 -7.93 2.77 -5.64
N HIS A 150 -8.23 2.63 -4.34
CA HIS A 150 -9.52 2.98 -3.76
C HIS A 150 -9.59 4.41 -3.22
N PHE A 151 -8.47 5.01 -2.81
CA PHE A 151 -8.45 6.29 -2.08
C PHE A 151 -7.57 7.40 -2.69
N GLN A 152 -6.95 7.18 -3.86
CA GLN A 152 -6.12 8.15 -4.60
C GLN A 152 -4.92 8.69 -3.79
N SER A 153 -3.91 7.85 -3.60
CA SER A 153 -2.61 8.22 -3.00
C SER A 153 -1.46 7.91 -3.97
N ASP A 154 -0.33 8.61 -3.80
CA ASP A 154 0.81 8.61 -4.72
C ASP A 154 1.74 7.41 -4.50
N ASP A 155 2.10 6.71 -5.60
CA ASP A 155 2.99 5.54 -5.59
C ASP A 155 4.45 5.95 -5.35
N LEU A 156 4.88 5.92 -4.08
CA LEU A 156 6.21 6.35 -3.62
C LEU A 156 7.22 5.20 -3.50
N PHE A 157 6.81 3.94 -3.62
CA PHE A 157 7.63 2.79 -3.19
C PHE A 157 8.71 2.39 -4.18
N ILE A 158 8.35 2.23 -5.45
CA ILE A 158 9.28 1.78 -6.50
C ILE A 158 10.30 2.87 -6.80
N GLU A 159 9.84 4.13 -6.85
CA GLU A 159 10.71 5.27 -7.11
C GLU A 159 11.70 5.49 -5.95
N ASN A 160 11.26 5.33 -4.71
CA ASN A 160 12.16 5.40 -3.55
C ASN A 160 13.26 4.32 -3.62
N LEU A 161 12.89 3.07 -3.89
CA LEU A 161 13.84 1.98 -4.06
C LEU A 161 14.87 2.29 -5.16
N ARG A 162 14.41 2.77 -6.31
CA ARG A 162 15.28 3.16 -7.43
C ARG A 162 16.29 4.21 -7.01
N ILE A 163 15.83 5.31 -6.42
CA ILE A 163 16.71 6.40 -5.98
C ILE A 163 17.75 5.91 -4.97
N GLN A 164 17.36 5.07 -4.01
CA GLN A 164 18.29 4.58 -2.98
C GLN A 164 19.34 3.63 -3.56
N LEU A 165 18.94 2.76 -4.49
CA LEU A 165 19.87 1.88 -5.19
C LEU A 165 20.82 2.68 -6.10
N GLU A 166 20.32 3.66 -6.85
CA GLU A 166 21.15 4.54 -7.67
C GLU A 166 22.18 5.30 -6.82
N ASN A 167 21.75 5.87 -5.69
CA ASN A 167 22.63 6.57 -4.77
C ASN A 167 23.72 5.63 -4.23
N LEU A 168 23.36 4.42 -3.78
CA LEU A 168 24.33 3.45 -3.28
C LEU A 168 25.27 2.96 -4.39
N GLY A 169 24.76 2.70 -5.59
CA GLY A 169 25.57 2.27 -6.73
C GLY A 169 26.55 3.34 -7.20
N SER A 170 26.19 4.62 -7.06
CA SER A 170 27.04 5.75 -7.45
C SER A 170 28.23 5.98 -6.52
N THR A 171 28.17 5.50 -5.28
CA THR A 171 29.26 5.62 -4.29
C THR A 171 30.21 4.43 -4.28
N LEU A 172 29.90 3.37 -5.03
CA LEU A 172 30.68 2.14 -5.09
C LEU A 172 31.59 2.12 -6.33
N ASP A 173 32.89 2.12 -6.08
CA ASP A 173 33.91 1.83 -7.09
C ASP A 173 34.14 0.31 -7.24
N LEU A 174 34.80 -0.09 -8.34
CA LEU A 174 35.02 -1.49 -8.73
C LEU A 174 35.63 -2.37 -7.60
N PHE A 175 36.47 -1.78 -6.75
CA PHE A 175 37.14 -2.48 -5.65
C PHE A 175 36.58 -2.11 -4.27
N HIS A 176 35.40 -1.48 -4.21
CA HIS A 176 34.78 -1.15 -2.95
C HIS A 176 34.35 -2.45 -2.22
N PRO A 177 34.71 -2.65 -0.94
CA PRO A 177 34.44 -3.90 -0.22
C PRO A 177 32.96 -4.32 -0.22
N SER A 178 32.05 -3.35 -0.27
CA SER A 178 30.60 -3.58 -0.27
C SER A 178 29.99 -3.89 -1.65
N ILE A 179 30.78 -3.96 -2.73
CA ILE A 179 30.22 -4.11 -4.09
C ILE A 179 29.50 -5.43 -4.29
N GLY A 180 30.02 -6.54 -3.75
CA GLY A 180 29.35 -7.84 -3.83
C GLY A 180 28.08 -7.90 -3.00
N ILE A 181 28.05 -7.22 -1.85
CA ILE A 181 26.83 -7.07 -1.04
C ILE A 181 25.78 -6.27 -1.84
N TYR A 182 26.18 -5.19 -2.49
CA TYR A 182 25.26 -4.40 -3.32
C TYR A 182 24.69 -5.22 -4.48
N LEU A 183 25.53 -5.97 -5.21
CA LEU A 183 25.07 -6.86 -6.29
C LEU A 183 24.13 -7.94 -5.77
N THR A 184 24.41 -8.50 -4.59
CA THR A 184 23.56 -9.50 -3.94
C THR A 184 22.20 -8.88 -3.57
N ASN A 185 22.20 -7.67 -3.02
CA ASN A 185 20.98 -6.94 -2.69
C ASN A 185 20.17 -6.59 -3.95
N LEU A 186 20.81 -6.13 -5.02
CA LEU A 186 20.15 -5.88 -6.31
C LEU A 186 19.55 -7.16 -6.90
N HIS A 187 20.31 -8.26 -6.86
CA HIS A 187 19.86 -9.55 -7.34
C HIS A 187 18.63 -10.03 -6.55
N LEU A 188 18.66 -9.86 -5.23
CA LEU A 188 17.52 -10.17 -4.37
C LEU A 188 16.31 -9.30 -4.71
N ILE A 189 16.48 -7.98 -4.82
CA ILE A 189 15.40 -7.04 -5.10
C ILE A 189 14.75 -7.33 -6.45
N GLN A 190 15.51 -7.62 -7.52
CA GLN A 190 14.91 -7.96 -8.83
C GLN A 190 14.05 -9.24 -8.81
N ASN A 191 14.32 -10.16 -7.88
CA ASN A 191 13.51 -11.38 -7.76
C ASN A 191 12.09 -11.08 -7.24
N TYR A 192 11.93 -10.01 -6.47
CA TYR A 192 10.63 -9.54 -5.98
C TYR A 192 10.03 -8.41 -6.84
N PHE A 193 10.87 -7.62 -7.51
CA PHE A 193 10.46 -6.47 -8.32
C PHE A 193 11.10 -6.55 -9.71
N GLN A 194 10.34 -7.09 -10.67
CA GLN A 194 10.81 -7.35 -12.04
C GLN A 194 11.28 -6.08 -12.76
N GLU A 195 10.78 -4.90 -12.38
CA GLU A 195 11.20 -3.61 -12.96
C GLU A 195 12.69 -3.31 -12.72
N PHE A 196 13.32 -3.97 -11.75
CA PHE A 196 14.75 -3.83 -11.44
C PHE A 196 15.64 -4.79 -12.23
N GLN A 197 15.09 -5.72 -13.03
CA GLN A 197 15.91 -6.64 -13.84
C GLN A 197 16.80 -5.88 -14.82
N GLY A 198 16.25 -4.91 -15.55
CA GLY A 198 17.02 -4.08 -16.47
C GLY A 198 18.06 -3.21 -15.74
N PHE A 199 17.75 -2.77 -14.52
CA PHE A 199 18.68 -2.01 -13.69
C PHE A 199 19.87 -2.87 -13.23
N TYR A 200 19.60 -4.11 -12.80
CA TYR A 200 20.63 -5.08 -12.42
C TYR A 200 21.57 -5.40 -13.58
N ILE A 201 21.02 -5.75 -14.76
CA ILE A 201 21.81 -6.06 -15.95
C ILE A 201 22.72 -4.89 -16.32
N LYS A 202 22.14 -3.68 -16.40
CA LYS A 202 22.90 -2.47 -16.71
C LYS A 202 24.05 -2.24 -15.74
N TYR A 203 23.83 -2.40 -14.44
CA TYR A 203 24.88 -2.19 -13.44
C TYR A 203 26.00 -3.24 -13.55
N CYS A 204 25.66 -4.50 -13.83
CA CYS A 204 26.64 -5.54 -14.12
C CYS A 204 27.48 -5.20 -15.37
N ASP A 205 26.85 -4.72 -16.43
CA ASP A 205 27.53 -4.29 -17.66
C ASP A 205 28.46 -3.08 -17.38
N ASP A 206 27.99 -2.09 -16.60
CA ASP A 206 28.80 -0.93 -16.22
C ASP A 206 30.03 -1.35 -15.39
N LEU A 207 29.88 -2.33 -14.49
CA LEU A 207 31.02 -2.89 -13.75
C LEU A 207 31.97 -3.66 -14.66
N TYR A 208 31.44 -4.43 -15.61
CA TYR A 208 32.25 -5.15 -16.59
C TYR A 208 33.08 -4.19 -17.45
N VAL A 209 32.49 -3.10 -17.93
CA VAL A 209 33.21 -2.06 -18.68
C VAL A 209 34.29 -1.39 -17.82
N LYS A 210 33.97 -1.04 -16.57
CA LYS A 210 34.97 -0.50 -15.61
C LYS A 210 36.11 -1.48 -15.35
N PHE A 211 35.80 -2.78 -15.34
CA PHE A 211 36.78 -3.83 -15.19
C PHE A 211 37.71 -3.89 -16.40
N GLU A 212 37.17 -4.01 -17.62
CA GLU A 212 37.97 -4.02 -18.86
C GLU A 212 38.86 -2.77 -18.98
N TYR A 213 38.33 -1.60 -18.63
CA TYR A 213 39.09 -0.35 -18.63
C TYR A 213 40.27 -0.37 -17.65
N ASN A 214 40.07 -0.86 -16.42
CA ASN A 214 41.13 -0.87 -15.40
C ASN A 214 42.23 -1.90 -15.67
N PHE A 215 41.92 -3.00 -16.34
CA PHE A 215 42.89 -4.04 -16.69
C PHE A 215 43.40 -3.95 -18.13
N GLY A 216 42.82 -3.05 -18.94
CA GLY A 216 43.21 -2.75 -20.31
C GLY A 216 43.02 -3.90 -21.31
N ARG A 217 42.39 -5.00 -20.87
CA ARG A 217 42.16 -6.25 -21.62
C ARG A 217 40.95 -6.99 -21.04
N SER A 218 40.24 -7.72 -21.88
CA SER A 218 39.14 -8.57 -21.42
C SER A 218 39.67 -9.87 -20.78
N ILE A 219 38.86 -10.53 -19.94
CA ILE A 219 39.18 -11.87 -19.40
C ILE A 219 39.45 -12.85 -20.56
N GLU A 220 38.69 -12.74 -21.66
CA GLU A 220 38.87 -13.57 -22.86
C GLU A 220 40.25 -13.36 -23.51
N GLU A 221 40.74 -12.12 -23.60
CA GLU A 221 42.07 -11.83 -24.12
C GLU A 221 43.19 -12.39 -23.22
N MET A 222 43.02 -12.33 -21.90
CA MET A 222 43.98 -12.90 -20.95
C MET A 222 44.06 -14.43 -21.05
N ILE A 223 42.92 -15.09 -21.28
CA ILE A 223 42.87 -16.55 -21.52
C ILE A 223 43.58 -16.90 -22.84
N LEU A 224 43.31 -16.15 -23.91
CA LEU A 224 43.94 -16.37 -25.23
C LEU A 224 45.45 -16.17 -25.18
N ASN A 225 45.92 -15.20 -24.40
CA ASN A 225 47.34 -14.89 -24.22
C ASN A 225 48.04 -15.76 -23.15
N LYS A 226 47.32 -16.70 -22.53
CA LYS A 226 47.81 -17.61 -21.47
C LYS A 226 48.35 -16.87 -20.23
N GLU A 227 47.79 -15.70 -19.93
CA GLU A 227 48.19 -14.83 -18.81
C GLU A 227 47.52 -15.25 -17.49
N PHE A 228 47.55 -16.56 -17.19
CA PHE A 228 46.78 -17.15 -16.09
C PHE A 228 47.16 -16.65 -14.70
N GLN A 229 48.40 -16.20 -14.51
CA GLN A 229 48.86 -15.69 -13.21
C GLN A 229 48.23 -14.33 -12.87
N GLN A 230 48.17 -13.43 -13.86
CA GLN A 230 47.47 -12.15 -13.73
C GLN A 230 45.96 -12.35 -13.63
N LEU A 231 45.41 -13.31 -14.40
CA LEU A 231 44.00 -13.68 -14.29
C LEU A 231 43.67 -14.18 -12.87
N ASN A 232 44.51 -15.02 -12.27
CA ASN A 232 44.30 -15.51 -10.91
C ASN A 232 44.39 -14.39 -9.87
N GLU A 233 45.33 -13.45 -9.98
CA GLU A 233 45.41 -12.30 -9.07
C GLU A 233 44.16 -11.41 -9.15
N ILE A 234 43.54 -11.33 -10.33
CA ILE A 234 42.31 -10.57 -10.54
C ILE A 234 41.10 -11.35 -10.01
N LEU A 235 41.02 -12.65 -10.29
CA LEU A 235 39.97 -13.52 -9.76
C LEU A 235 40.01 -13.55 -8.23
N ASP A 236 41.19 -13.62 -7.62
CA ASP A 236 41.36 -13.56 -6.16
C ASP A 236 40.84 -12.24 -5.59
N LYS A 237 41.06 -11.11 -6.27
CA LYS A 237 40.47 -9.82 -5.88
C LYS A 237 38.95 -9.79 -6.03
N ILE A 238 38.40 -10.43 -7.07
CA ILE A 238 36.94 -10.55 -7.25
C ILE A 238 36.35 -11.46 -6.18
N PHE A 239 36.98 -12.60 -5.89
CA PHE A 239 36.51 -13.54 -4.87
C PHE A 239 36.59 -12.96 -3.46
N GLN A 240 37.49 -12.00 -3.20
CA GLN A 240 37.50 -11.23 -1.95
C GLN A 240 36.33 -10.24 -1.83
N LEU A 241 35.66 -9.90 -2.94
CA LEU A 241 34.53 -8.97 -2.98
C LEU A 241 33.17 -9.68 -2.93
N ILE A 242 33.13 -11.01 -3.09
CA ILE A 242 31.93 -11.85 -3.01
C ILE A 242 31.94 -12.54 -1.64
N PRO A 243 30.94 -12.30 -0.76
CA PRO A 243 30.88 -12.92 0.57
C PRO A 243 30.69 -14.45 0.53
#